data_AF-A0A9E3F4S9-F1
#
_entry.id   AF-A0A9E3F4S9-F1
#
_cell.length_a   1.000
_cell.length_b   1.000
_cell.length_c   1.000
_cell.angle_alpha   90.00
_cell.angle_beta   90.00
_cell.angle_gamma   90.00
#
_symmetry.space_group_name_H-M   'P 1'
#
loop_
_entity.id
_entity.type
_entity.pdbx_description
1 polymer ?
#
loop_
_entity_poly.entity_id
_entity_poly.type
_entity_poly.pdbx_seq_one_letter_code
_entity_poly.pdbx_strand_id
1 'polypeptide(L)'
;METSSSPFRYFRDPHHFSSYTDRGEVCPFCNLTLPGYGGGFSGEAQYDDLEFICETCLLDGKLIEKGLATNQGCDVRPELRQRHPELDEIGREALAQQRIVELEQRTPPIMTWQGLIWPSHCGDYCCFIKEAGQLDMNRLAPDGNGRVFFEAHLDEPGRDDIWEGVRPDAPTDNAVGYSVGVYLFQCLECGEYLIRWDCD
;
A
#
# COMPACT_ATOMS: atom_id res chain seq x y z
N MET A 1 14.78 -19.60 -5.81
CA MET A 1 13.75 -18.56 -5.76
C MET A 1 13.45 -18.39 -4.29
N GLU A 2 14.15 -17.47 -3.64
CA GLU A 2 13.91 -17.18 -2.23
C GLU A 2 12.54 -16.53 -2.13
N THR A 3 11.60 -17.23 -1.51
CA THR A 3 10.35 -16.64 -1.08
C THR A 3 10.69 -15.66 0.04
N SER A 4 10.95 -14.40 -0.32
CA SER A 4 10.96 -13.32 0.66
C SER A 4 9.54 -13.23 1.22
N SER A 5 9.30 -13.79 2.40
CA SER A 5 8.07 -13.53 3.14
C SER A 5 8.19 -12.11 3.66
N SER A 6 7.42 -11.18 3.09
CA SER A 6 7.40 -9.81 3.59
C SER A 6 7.05 -9.79 5.08
N PRO A 7 7.76 -8.97 5.88
CA PRO A 7 7.41 -8.78 7.28
C PRO A 7 6.16 -7.90 7.46
N PHE A 8 5.64 -7.29 6.39
CA PHE A 8 4.46 -6.43 6.42
C PHE A 8 3.23 -7.12 5.86
N ARG A 9 2.13 -7.10 6.62
CA ARG A 9 0.87 -7.75 6.24
C ARG A 9 0.32 -7.20 4.92
N TYR A 10 0.40 -5.89 4.73
CA TYR A 10 -0.21 -5.21 3.60
C TYR A 10 0.77 -4.88 2.47
N PHE A 11 2.03 -5.32 2.52
CA PHE A 11 2.98 -5.01 1.44
C PHE A 11 3.69 -6.29 1.01
N ARG A 12 3.49 -6.75 -0.24
CA ARG A 12 4.02 -8.05 -0.69
C ARG A 12 5.54 -8.09 -0.81
N ASP A 13 6.13 -7.06 -1.40
CA ASP A 13 7.57 -7.02 -1.64
C ASP A 13 8.12 -5.60 -1.39
N PRO A 14 8.20 -5.21 -0.11
CA PRO A 14 8.54 -3.85 0.30
C PRO A 14 9.96 -3.47 -0.12
N HIS A 15 10.90 -4.40 -0.23
CA HIS A 15 12.29 -4.09 -0.58
C HIS A 15 12.46 -3.76 -2.07
N HIS A 16 11.53 -4.20 -2.91
CA HIS A 16 11.58 -3.98 -4.35
C HIS A 16 10.64 -2.85 -4.83
N PHE A 17 9.49 -2.65 -4.18
CA PHE A 17 8.46 -1.71 -4.67
C PHE A 17 8.19 -0.53 -3.74
N SER A 18 9.09 -0.22 -2.82
CA SER A 18 9.02 0.99 -1.98
C SER A 18 10.30 1.83 -2.09
N SER A 19 10.44 2.82 -1.23
CA SER A 19 11.65 3.62 -1.03
C SER A 19 12.75 2.90 -0.24
N TYR A 20 12.66 1.57 -0.08
CA TYR A 20 13.60 0.81 0.72
C TYR A 20 15.05 1.02 0.29
N THR A 21 15.94 1.20 1.27
CA THR A 21 17.38 1.31 1.08
C THR A 21 18.12 0.34 1.98
N ASP A 22 19.05 -0.42 1.39
CA ASP A 22 19.98 -1.30 2.10
C ASP A 22 21.20 -0.54 2.65
N ARG A 23 21.44 0.68 2.14
CA ARG A 23 22.44 1.61 2.65
C ARG A 23 21.88 2.21 3.93
N GLY A 24 22.16 1.55 5.05
CA GLY A 24 21.59 1.94 6.32
C GLY A 24 21.81 3.42 6.64
N GLU A 25 20.77 4.05 7.19
CA GLU A 25 20.75 5.46 7.59
C GLU A 25 20.50 5.57 9.09
N VAL A 26 20.85 6.71 9.70
CA VAL A 26 20.64 6.94 11.12
C VAL A 26 19.14 7.09 11.38
N CYS A 27 18.54 6.09 12.01
CA CYS A 27 17.12 6.12 12.35
C CYS A 27 16.85 7.11 13.49
N PRO A 28 15.95 8.08 13.34
CA PRO A 28 15.65 9.09 14.38
C PRO A 28 14.94 8.51 15.61
N PHE A 29 14.46 7.27 15.54
CA PHE A 29 13.75 6.60 16.63
C PHE A 29 14.66 5.77 17.54
N CYS A 30 15.63 5.05 16.97
CA CYS A 30 16.54 4.18 17.73
C CYS A 30 17.99 4.64 17.74
N ASN A 31 18.34 5.67 16.96
CA ASN A 31 19.70 6.21 16.81
C ASN A 31 20.74 5.20 16.29
N LEU A 32 20.29 4.13 15.63
CA LEU A 32 21.16 3.15 14.96
C LEU A 32 21.19 3.40 13.46
N THR A 33 22.31 3.07 12.81
CA THR A 33 22.44 3.06 11.35
C THR A 33 21.94 1.71 10.81
N LEU A 34 20.77 1.70 10.18
CA LEU A 34 20.07 0.49 9.76
C LEU A 34 19.36 0.69 8.41
N PRO A 35 19.16 -0.36 7.60
CA PRO A 35 18.28 -0.32 6.43
C PRO A 35 16.84 0.09 6.77
N GLY A 36 16.14 0.69 5.81
CA GLY A 36 14.80 1.21 6.06
C GLY A 36 14.15 1.90 4.88
N TYR A 37 13.16 2.73 5.17
CA TYR A 37 12.26 3.35 4.22
C TYR A 37 12.34 4.87 4.32
N GLY A 38 12.32 5.53 3.16
CA GLY A 38 12.33 6.98 3.05
C GLY A 38 10.99 7.59 2.63
N GLY A 39 10.74 8.84 3.02
CA GLY A 39 9.61 9.66 2.58
C GLY A 39 8.21 9.15 2.98
N GLY A 40 7.17 9.83 2.51
CA GLY A 40 5.77 9.40 2.67
C GLY A 40 5.21 9.46 4.10
N PHE A 41 5.84 10.20 5.01
CA PHE A 41 5.36 10.37 6.37
C PHE A 41 4.38 11.55 6.46
N SER A 42 3.33 11.39 7.25
CA SER A 42 2.32 12.40 7.52
C SER A 42 2.00 12.43 9.01
N GLY A 43 1.58 13.58 9.53
CA GLY A 43 1.18 13.75 10.93
C GLY A 43 1.35 15.18 11.42
N GLU A 44 1.84 15.34 12.65
CA GLU A 44 2.05 16.66 13.25
C GLU A 44 3.20 17.43 12.59
N ALA A 45 3.02 18.74 12.39
CA ALA A 45 3.97 19.63 11.69
C ALA A 45 5.40 19.65 12.27
N GLN A 46 5.57 19.20 13.52
CA GLN A 46 6.88 19.09 14.16
C GLN A 46 7.74 17.93 13.62
N TYR A 47 7.18 17.09 12.74
CA TYR A 47 7.86 15.97 12.09
C TYR A 47 7.85 16.10 10.56
N ASP A 48 7.61 17.30 10.02
CA ASP A 48 7.64 17.56 8.58
C ASP A 48 9.03 17.29 7.95
N ASP A 49 10.09 17.22 8.78
CA ASP A 49 11.47 16.90 8.41
C ASP A 49 11.80 15.41 8.57
N LEU A 50 10.84 14.56 8.97
CA LEU A 50 11.07 13.13 9.05
C LEU A 50 11.21 12.55 7.64
N GLU A 51 12.42 12.16 7.27
CA GLU A 51 12.70 11.60 5.95
C GLU A 51 12.95 10.09 5.97
N PHE A 52 13.17 9.47 7.13
CA PHE A 52 13.60 8.07 7.23
C PHE A 52 13.10 7.35 8.49
N ILE A 53 12.76 6.06 8.34
CA ILE A 53 12.58 5.12 9.45
C ILE A 53 13.24 3.78 9.12
N CYS A 54 13.99 3.20 10.07
CA CYS A 54 14.52 1.84 9.86
C CYS A 54 13.40 0.79 9.92
N GLU A 55 13.58 -0.32 9.21
CA GLU A 55 12.58 -1.40 9.12
C GLU A 55 12.13 -1.90 10.49
N THR A 56 13.07 -2.13 11.42
CA THR A 56 12.76 -2.58 12.77
C THR A 56 11.88 -1.58 13.53
N CYS A 57 12.15 -0.28 13.43
CA CYS A 57 11.34 0.72 14.11
C CYS A 57 9.93 0.85 13.51
N LEU A 58 9.80 0.67 12.19
CA LEU A 58 8.50 0.62 11.54
C LEU A 58 7.69 -0.62 11.99
N LEU A 59 8.32 -1.80 12.00
CA LEU A 59 7.73 -3.04 12.50
C LEU A 59 7.40 -3.00 13.99
N ASP A 60 8.14 -2.22 14.79
CA ASP A 60 7.84 -2.02 16.21
C ASP A 60 6.74 -0.98 16.44
N GLY A 61 6.25 -0.32 15.38
CA GLY A 61 5.20 0.69 15.47
C GLY A 61 5.66 1.99 16.12
N LYS A 62 6.93 2.39 15.93
CA LYS A 62 7.48 3.63 16.53
C LYS A 62 6.77 4.91 16.08
N LEU A 63 6.06 4.87 14.96
CA LEU A 63 5.21 5.97 14.48
C LEU A 63 4.01 6.23 15.42
N ILE A 64 3.50 5.21 16.11
CA ILE A 64 2.36 5.32 17.03
C ILE A 64 2.67 6.32 18.16
N GLU A 65 3.88 6.24 18.72
CA GLU A 65 4.33 7.11 19.82
C GLU A 65 4.35 8.60 19.43
N LYS A 66 4.38 8.88 18.12
CA LYS A 66 4.52 10.21 17.54
C LYS A 66 3.26 10.71 16.82
N GLY A 67 2.20 9.91 16.78
CA GLY A 67 0.99 10.24 16.02
C GLY A 67 1.26 10.39 14.52
N LEU A 68 2.24 9.67 14.00
CA LEU A 68 2.64 9.70 12.59
C LEU A 68 1.99 8.56 11.82
N ALA A 69 1.85 8.72 10.51
CA ALA A 69 1.38 7.70 9.59
C ALA A 69 2.20 7.71 8.29
N THR A 70 2.22 6.58 7.60
CA THR A 70 2.88 6.34 6.30
C THR A 70 1.88 6.19 5.16
N ASN A 71 0.64 5.87 5.51
CA ASN A 71 -0.43 5.51 4.59
C ASN A 71 -1.76 6.01 5.16
N GLN A 72 -2.79 6.03 4.32
CA GLN A 72 -4.16 6.31 4.73
C GLN A 72 -5.09 5.23 4.18
N GLY A 73 -5.88 4.59 5.03
CA GLY A 73 -6.84 3.57 4.62
C GLY A 73 -8.26 4.08 4.40
N CYS A 74 -9.05 3.37 3.60
CA CYS A 74 -10.51 3.55 3.60
C CYS A 74 -11.15 3.01 4.89
N ASP A 75 -12.41 3.37 5.17
CA ASP A 75 -13.11 2.90 6.35
C ASP A 75 -13.48 1.41 6.24
N VAL A 76 -12.77 0.54 6.99
CA VAL A 76 -13.02 -0.92 7.04
C VAL A 76 -14.24 -1.31 7.88
N ARG A 77 -14.79 -0.39 8.68
CA ARG A 77 -15.87 -0.67 9.64
C ARG A 77 -17.15 -1.23 9.01
N PRO A 78 -17.64 -0.76 7.84
CA PRO A 78 -18.84 -1.29 7.22
C PRO A 78 -18.70 -2.77 6.85
N GLU A 79 -17.58 -3.15 6.21
CA GLU A 79 -17.29 -4.53 5.85
C GLU A 79 -17.12 -5.40 7.10
N LEU A 80 -16.45 -4.87 8.13
CA LEU A 80 -16.32 -5.52 9.43
C LEU A 80 -17.66 -5.87 10.08
N ARG A 81 -18.65 -4.97 10.03
CA ARG A 81 -20.00 -5.23 10.56
C ARG A 81 -20.69 -6.39 9.83
N GLN A 82 -20.50 -6.50 8.52
CA GLN A 82 -21.08 -7.58 7.73
C GLN A 82 -20.35 -8.92 7.96
N ARG A 83 -19.03 -8.88 8.05
CA ARG A 83 -18.15 -10.05 8.10
C ARG A 83 -18.04 -10.65 9.49
N HIS A 84 -18.15 -9.82 10.54
CA HIS A 84 -18.03 -10.22 11.94
C HIS A 84 -19.31 -9.89 12.73
N PRO A 85 -20.47 -10.50 12.39
CA PRO A 85 -21.71 -10.31 13.14
C PRO A 85 -21.65 -10.87 14.56
N GLU A 86 -20.69 -11.77 14.84
CA GLU A 86 -20.45 -12.36 16.16
C GLU A 86 -19.79 -11.42 17.16
N LEU A 87 -19.08 -10.39 16.68
CA LEU A 87 -18.47 -9.38 17.52
C LEU A 87 -19.51 -8.33 17.93
N ASP A 88 -19.33 -7.71 19.10
CA ASP A 88 -20.08 -6.51 19.46
C ASP A 88 -19.44 -5.26 18.84
N GLU A 89 -19.99 -4.08 19.13
CA GLU A 89 -19.45 -2.82 18.60
C GLU A 89 -18.02 -2.54 19.09
N ILE A 90 -17.73 -2.85 20.36
CA ILE A 90 -16.42 -2.64 20.96
C ILE A 90 -15.38 -3.56 20.30
N GLY A 91 -15.71 -4.84 20.12
CA GLY A 91 -14.84 -5.81 19.45
C GLY A 91 -14.56 -5.46 17.99
N ARG A 92 -15.57 -4.96 17.26
CA ARG A 92 -15.37 -4.50 15.88
C ARG A 92 -14.51 -3.24 15.81
N GLU A 93 -14.71 -2.28 16.71
CA GLU A 93 -13.87 -1.07 16.72
C GLU A 93 -12.42 -1.41 17.09
N ALA A 94 -12.19 -2.30 18.05
CA ALA A 94 -10.85 -2.77 18.38
C ALA A 94 -10.16 -3.45 17.18
N LEU A 95 -10.90 -4.27 16.42
CA LEU A 95 -10.39 -4.92 15.22
C LEU A 95 -10.13 -3.92 14.08
N ALA A 96 -11.01 -2.93 13.88
CA ALA A 96 -10.80 -1.85 12.94
C ALA A 96 -9.53 -1.06 13.28
N GLN A 97 -9.37 -0.68 14.55
CA GLN A 97 -8.21 0.06 15.03
C GLN A 97 -6.91 -0.74 14.86
N GLN A 98 -6.94 -2.06 15.09
CA GLN A 98 -5.77 -2.91 14.85
C GLN A 98 -5.33 -2.88 13.39
N ARG A 99 -6.27 -2.96 12.44
CA ARG A 99 -5.99 -2.93 10.99
C ARG A 99 -5.50 -1.56 10.53
N ILE A 100 -6.13 -0.49 11.03
CA ILE A 100 -5.68 0.90 10.81
C ILE A 100 -4.24 1.04 11.32
N VAL A 101 -3.94 0.55 12.52
CA VAL A 101 -2.60 0.65 13.10
C VAL A 101 -1.53 -0.09 12.28
N GLU A 102 -1.87 -1.29 11.84
CA GLU A 102 -0.97 -2.10 11.02
C GLU A 102 -0.70 -1.44 9.65
N LEU A 103 -1.72 -0.83 9.03
CA LEU A 103 -1.55 -0.11 7.77
C LEU A 103 -0.80 1.21 7.95
N GLU A 104 -1.31 2.10 8.78
CA GLU A 104 -0.89 3.49 8.79
C GLU A 104 0.43 3.68 9.55
N GLN A 105 0.71 2.89 10.57
CA GLN A 105 1.89 3.07 11.43
C GLN A 105 2.95 1.99 11.33
N ARG A 106 2.67 0.90 10.61
CA ARG A 106 3.57 -0.27 10.56
C ARG A 106 3.83 -0.77 9.14
N THR A 107 3.17 -0.25 8.10
CA THR A 107 3.42 -0.63 6.70
C THR A 107 4.26 0.44 6.01
N PRO A 108 5.21 0.10 5.12
CA PRO A 108 5.98 1.11 4.39
C PRO A 108 5.07 2.02 3.56
N PRO A 109 5.47 3.29 3.36
CA PRO A 109 4.76 4.19 2.45
C PRO A 109 4.90 3.68 1.01
N ILE A 110 3.85 3.88 0.22
CA ILE A 110 3.91 3.75 -1.24
C ILE A 110 4.12 5.13 -1.88
N MET A 111 5.00 5.21 -2.88
CA MET A 111 5.22 6.45 -3.61
C MET A 111 4.10 6.63 -4.64
N THR A 112 3.42 7.77 -4.56
CA THR A 112 2.29 8.12 -5.43
C THR A 112 2.38 9.59 -5.83
N TRP A 113 1.64 10.01 -6.85
CA TRP A 113 1.58 11.40 -7.30
C TRP A 113 0.74 12.28 -6.38
N GLN A 114 -0.47 11.85 -6.02
CA GLN A 114 -1.45 12.68 -5.30
C GLN A 114 -1.84 12.12 -3.93
N GLY A 115 -1.13 11.09 -3.45
CA GLY A 115 -1.57 10.30 -2.30
C GLY A 115 -2.66 9.30 -2.70
N LEU A 116 -2.76 8.21 -1.96
CA LEU A 116 -3.68 7.11 -2.26
C LEU A 116 -4.44 6.68 -1.02
N ILE A 117 -5.76 6.50 -1.16
CA ILE A 117 -6.58 5.84 -0.15
C ILE A 117 -6.51 4.34 -0.35
N TRP A 118 -5.89 3.66 0.61
CA TRP A 118 -5.61 2.24 0.56
C TRP A 118 -6.91 1.43 0.57
N PRO A 119 -7.13 0.53 -0.42
CA PRO A 119 -8.37 -0.23 -0.53
C PRO A 119 -8.54 -1.31 0.55
N SER A 120 -9.79 -1.58 0.91
CA SER A 120 -10.21 -2.75 1.67
C SER A 120 -11.05 -3.71 0.84
N HIS A 121 -11.00 -4.98 1.25
CA HIS A 121 -11.89 -6.03 0.74
C HIS A 121 -11.99 -7.16 1.78
N CYS A 122 -13.17 -7.78 1.90
CA CYS A 122 -13.46 -8.81 2.90
C CYS A 122 -13.25 -8.38 4.36
N GLY A 123 -13.34 -7.08 4.66
CA GLY A 123 -13.20 -6.51 6.00
C GLY A 123 -11.77 -6.13 6.37
N ASP A 124 -10.78 -6.34 5.50
CA ASP A 124 -9.37 -6.05 5.78
C ASP A 124 -8.75 -5.21 4.65
N TYR A 125 -7.64 -4.54 4.92
CA TYR A 125 -6.90 -3.86 3.86
C TYR A 125 -6.28 -4.87 2.89
N CYS A 126 -6.25 -4.50 1.62
CA CYS A 126 -5.64 -5.32 0.59
C CYS A 126 -4.12 -5.26 0.66
N CYS A 127 -3.43 -6.30 0.22
CA CYS A 127 -1.98 -6.31 0.11
C CYS A 127 -1.55 -5.58 -1.16
N PHE A 128 -0.72 -4.54 -1.04
CA PHE A 128 -0.07 -3.90 -2.17
C PHE A 128 0.96 -4.84 -2.80
N ILE A 129 0.88 -4.96 -4.12
CA ILE A 129 1.72 -5.85 -4.91
C ILE A 129 2.88 -5.09 -5.50
N LYS A 130 2.55 -4.06 -6.29
CA LYS A 130 3.48 -3.16 -7.00
C LYS A 130 2.72 -2.09 -7.76
N GLU A 131 3.45 -1.10 -8.25
CA GLU A 131 3.00 -0.30 -9.39
C GLU A 131 3.09 -1.17 -10.66
N ALA A 132 2.03 -1.19 -11.46
CA ALA A 132 1.80 -2.15 -12.54
C ALA A 132 1.61 -1.45 -13.90
N GLY A 133 2.02 -2.12 -14.97
CA GLY A 133 1.77 -1.69 -16.35
C GLY A 133 0.77 -2.58 -17.08
N GLN A 134 0.49 -2.27 -18.35
CA GLN A 134 -0.41 -3.06 -19.21
C GLN A 134 0.03 -4.52 -19.31
N LEU A 135 1.34 -4.80 -19.39
CA LEU A 135 1.88 -6.16 -19.44
C LEU A 135 1.54 -6.99 -18.20
N ASP A 136 1.41 -6.36 -17.03
CA ASP A 136 1.01 -7.07 -15.82
C ASP A 136 -0.47 -7.42 -15.85
N MET A 137 -1.31 -6.48 -16.28
CA MET A 137 -2.74 -6.73 -16.44
C MET A 137 -3.00 -7.83 -17.47
N ASN A 138 -2.26 -7.83 -18.59
CA ASN A 138 -2.34 -8.88 -19.60
C ASN A 138 -1.94 -10.26 -19.04
N ARG A 139 -0.99 -10.33 -18.10
CA ARG A 139 -0.57 -11.59 -17.47
C ARG A 139 -1.57 -12.09 -16.44
N LEU A 140 -2.28 -11.19 -15.77
CA LEU A 140 -3.29 -11.52 -14.76
C LEU A 140 -4.65 -11.83 -15.38
N ALA A 141 -4.95 -11.24 -16.55
CA ALA A 141 -6.17 -11.48 -17.29
C ALA A 141 -6.27 -12.95 -17.74
N PRO A 142 -7.36 -13.68 -17.40
CA PRO A 142 -7.53 -15.07 -17.80
C PRO A 142 -7.51 -15.32 -19.32
N ASP A 143 -7.95 -14.34 -20.10
CA ASP A 143 -8.00 -14.36 -21.56
C ASP A 143 -6.85 -13.55 -22.21
N GLY A 144 -5.93 -13.02 -21.41
CA GLY A 144 -4.86 -12.14 -21.85
C GLY A 144 -5.28 -10.70 -22.14
N ASN A 145 -6.55 -10.34 -21.91
CA ASN A 145 -7.06 -8.99 -22.15
C ASN A 145 -6.92 -8.11 -20.89
N GLY A 146 -5.75 -7.47 -20.78
CA GLY A 146 -5.45 -6.61 -19.64
C GLY A 146 -6.35 -5.39 -19.49
N ARG A 147 -6.95 -4.89 -20.59
CA ARG A 147 -7.90 -3.76 -20.52
C ARG A 147 -9.17 -4.17 -19.77
N VAL A 148 -9.77 -5.29 -20.17
CA VAL A 148 -10.98 -5.80 -19.52
C VAL A 148 -10.69 -6.17 -18.06
N PHE A 149 -9.51 -6.74 -17.78
CA PHE A 149 -9.07 -6.97 -16.42
C PHE A 149 -8.93 -5.66 -15.64
N PHE A 150 -8.29 -4.64 -16.21
CA PHE A 150 -8.12 -3.34 -15.56
C PHE A 150 -9.47 -2.70 -15.22
N GLU A 151 -10.38 -2.61 -16.20
CA GLU A 151 -11.72 -2.04 -16.04
C GLU A 151 -12.55 -2.79 -14.97
N ALA A 152 -12.42 -4.12 -14.89
CA ALA A 152 -13.19 -4.94 -13.94
C ALA A 152 -12.73 -4.78 -12.48
N HIS A 153 -11.47 -4.43 -12.24
CA HIS A 153 -10.88 -4.32 -10.88
C HIS A 153 -10.59 -2.86 -10.48
N LEU A 154 -10.94 -1.89 -11.34
CA LEU A 154 -10.81 -0.47 -11.05
C LEU A 154 -11.88 -0.04 -10.04
N ASP A 155 -11.45 0.68 -9.01
CA ASP A 155 -12.34 1.17 -7.95
C ASP A 155 -13.23 2.34 -8.36
N GLU A 156 -12.89 2.98 -9.47
CA GLU A 156 -13.71 4.00 -10.13
C GLU A 156 -14.28 3.46 -11.44
N PRO A 157 -15.53 2.94 -11.44
CA PRO A 157 -16.19 2.51 -12.66
C PRO A 157 -16.35 3.66 -13.66
N GLY A 158 -16.19 3.36 -14.96
CA GLY A 158 -16.43 4.31 -16.05
C GLY A 158 -15.26 5.22 -16.38
N ARG A 159 -14.05 4.88 -15.92
CA ARG A 159 -12.78 5.56 -16.23
C ARG A 159 -11.92 4.78 -17.22
N ASP A 160 -12.58 4.21 -18.23
CA ASP A 160 -11.97 3.38 -19.29
C ASP A 160 -10.96 4.18 -20.13
N ASP A 161 -11.02 5.52 -20.06
CA ASP A 161 -10.09 6.44 -20.70
C ASP A 161 -8.67 6.36 -20.09
N ILE A 162 -8.55 5.93 -18.83
CA ILE A 162 -7.27 5.82 -18.13
C ILE A 162 -6.37 4.76 -18.75
N TRP A 163 -6.94 3.69 -19.31
CA TRP A 163 -6.18 2.59 -19.90
C TRP A 163 -5.15 3.05 -20.94
N GLU A 164 -5.51 4.05 -21.75
CA GLU A 164 -4.63 4.58 -22.80
C GLU A 164 -3.42 5.34 -22.23
N GLY A 165 -3.53 5.84 -20.99
CA GLY A 165 -2.44 6.47 -20.26
C GLY A 165 -1.58 5.48 -19.46
N VAL A 166 -2.05 4.25 -19.25
CA VAL A 166 -1.30 3.23 -18.52
C VAL A 166 -0.05 2.82 -19.31
N ARG A 167 1.09 2.87 -18.64
CA ARG A 167 2.38 2.47 -19.22
C ARG A 167 2.43 1.01 -19.69
N PRO A 168 3.16 0.67 -20.76
CA PRO A 168 3.23 -0.71 -21.26
C PRO A 168 3.84 -1.70 -20.25
N ASP A 169 4.92 -1.31 -19.57
CA ASP A 169 5.66 -2.12 -18.60
C ASP A 169 5.53 -1.60 -17.17
N ALA A 170 5.92 -2.38 -16.16
CA ALA A 170 6.00 -1.88 -14.78
C ALA A 170 7.22 -0.96 -14.62
N PRO A 171 7.19 0.02 -13.69
CA PRO A 171 8.40 0.74 -13.32
C PRO A 171 9.45 -0.21 -12.76
N THR A 172 10.71 0.02 -13.12
CA THR A 172 11.84 -0.81 -12.65
C THR A 172 12.78 -0.08 -11.70
N ASP A 173 12.64 1.23 -11.54
CA ASP A 173 13.63 2.09 -10.88
C ASP A 173 13.02 3.37 -10.28
N ASN A 174 11.73 3.36 -9.94
CA ASN A 174 10.97 4.58 -9.59
C ASN A 174 11.18 5.71 -10.62
N ALA A 175 11.55 5.39 -11.87
CA ALA A 175 11.68 6.40 -12.93
C ALA A 175 10.29 6.94 -13.25
N VAL A 176 10.04 8.09 -12.65
CA VAL A 176 8.91 8.96 -12.86
C VAL A 176 8.99 9.48 -14.29
N GLY A 177 8.30 8.80 -15.21
CA GLY A 177 8.24 9.19 -16.62
C GLY A 177 6.85 9.04 -17.24
N TYR A 178 5.86 8.62 -16.46
CA TYR A 178 4.50 8.38 -16.94
C TYR A 178 3.50 9.17 -16.10
N SER A 179 2.59 9.85 -16.80
CA SER A 179 1.53 10.67 -16.21
C SER A 179 0.45 9.86 -15.51
N VAL A 180 0.47 8.52 -15.55
CA VAL A 180 -0.50 7.66 -14.88
C VAL A 180 0.23 6.59 -14.10
N GLY A 181 0.10 6.61 -12.77
CA GLY A 181 0.49 5.54 -11.88
C GLY A 181 -0.66 4.56 -11.69
N VAL A 182 -0.38 3.26 -11.68
CA VAL A 182 -1.37 2.20 -11.44
C VAL A 182 -0.88 1.29 -10.34
N TYR A 183 -1.60 1.22 -9.24
CA TYR A 183 -1.22 0.50 -8.03
C TYR A 183 -2.10 -0.74 -7.88
N LEU A 184 -1.46 -1.90 -7.94
CA LEU A 184 -2.14 -3.19 -7.87
C LEU A 184 -2.17 -3.69 -6.43
N PHE A 185 -3.37 -4.03 -5.95
CA PHE A 185 -3.63 -4.61 -4.65
C PHE A 185 -4.29 -5.98 -4.79
N GLN A 186 -4.19 -6.82 -3.76
CA GLN A 186 -4.86 -8.10 -3.69
C GLN A 186 -5.46 -8.35 -2.31
N CYS A 187 -6.74 -8.75 -2.26
CA CYS A 187 -7.41 -9.14 -1.04
C CYS A 187 -6.69 -10.33 -0.37
N LEU A 188 -6.42 -10.20 0.93
CA LEU A 188 -5.74 -11.24 1.71
C LEU A 188 -6.59 -12.50 1.94
N GLU A 189 -7.91 -12.39 1.82
CA GLU A 189 -8.84 -13.50 2.09
C GLU A 189 -9.24 -14.25 0.81
N CYS A 190 -9.83 -13.56 -0.17
CA CYS A 190 -10.35 -14.20 -1.38
C CYS A 190 -9.39 -14.15 -2.58
N GLY A 191 -8.33 -13.35 -2.51
CA GLY A 191 -7.38 -13.18 -3.61
C GLY A 191 -7.84 -12.24 -4.74
N GLU A 192 -8.99 -11.59 -4.59
CA GLU A 192 -9.50 -10.60 -5.56
C GLU A 192 -8.51 -9.44 -5.75
N TYR A 193 -8.33 -8.99 -6.99
CA TYR A 193 -7.47 -7.85 -7.28
C TYR A 193 -8.24 -6.54 -7.18
N LEU A 194 -7.57 -5.48 -6.71
CA LEU A 194 -8.12 -4.13 -6.73
C LEU A 194 -7.08 -3.20 -7.32
N ILE A 195 -7.53 -2.26 -8.13
CA ILE A 195 -6.67 -1.31 -8.81
C ILE A 195 -7.03 0.10 -8.36
N ARG A 196 -5.98 0.83 -7.96
CA ARG A 196 -6.01 2.28 -7.77
C ARG A 196 -5.11 2.92 -8.82
N TRP A 197 -5.36 4.18 -9.12
CA TRP A 197 -4.55 4.94 -10.05
C TRP A 197 -4.49 6.41 -9.61
N ASP A 198 -3.46 7.11 -10.05
CA ASP A 198 -3.34 8.56 -9.95
C ASP A 198 -2.52 9.13 -11.12
N CYS A 199 -2.47 10.46 -11.24
CA CYS A 199 -1.76 11.15 -12.31
C CYS A 199 -1.09 12.44 -11.82
N ASP A 200 -0.07 12.91 -12.56
CA ASP A 200 0.66 14.16 -12.30
C ASP A 200 -0.11 15.45 -12.64
#